data_AF-A0A484LEK9-F1
#
_entry.id   AF-A0A484LEK9-F1
#
_cell.length_a   1.000
_cell.length_b   1.000
_cell.length_c   1.000
_cell.angle_alpha   90.00
_cell.angle_beta   90.00
_cell.angle_gamma   90.00
#
_symmetry.space_group_name_H-M   'P 1'
#
loop_
_entity.id
_entity.type
_entity.pdbx_description
1 polymer ?
#
loop_
_entity_poly.entity_id
_entity_poly.type
_entity_poly.pdbx_seq_one_letter_code
_entity_poly.pdbx_strand_id
1 'polypeptide(L)'
;MVERAREVAHIRVIVVKGVLYVEKYKQAFQTRDMVTLWGILQLLALYPGRIPDLDMMFECGDKPVIHKRAHDTTKQGFAPPPVFHYCSDEWSYDIVFPDWSFWGWPELKIKPWEILKKELQESNDAMKWEDREPYAYWKGNTKLGIARPDLVKCNVSAKQDWNARIYDVVTNEIVL
;
A
#
# COMPACT_ATOMS: atom_id res chain seq x y z
N MET A 1 -12.51 -15.86 16.03
CA MET A 1 -11.87 -15.95 14.69
C MET A 1 -11.08 -14.69 14.39
N VAL A 2 -11.72 -13.51 14.39
CA VAL A 2 -11.08 -12.20 14.18
C VAL A 2 -9.95 -11.91 15.17
N GLU A 3 -10.17 -12.18 16.46
CA GLU A 3 -9.16 -11.97 17.54
C GLU A 3 -7.81 -12.65 17.30
N ARG A 4 -7.76 -13.75 16.53
CA ARG A 4 -6.49 -14.43 16.20
C ARG A 4 -5.57 -13.55 15.35
N ALA A 5 -6.12 -12.57 14.63
CA ALA A 5 -5.33 -11.60 13.88
C ALA A 5 -4.57 -10.62 14.76
N ARG A 6 -4.87 -10.51 16.07
CA ARG A 6 -4.20 -9.57 16.98
C ARG A 6 -2.68 -9.71 16.97
N GLU A 7 -2.18 -10.92 16.76
CA GLU A 7 -0.74 -11.18 16.70
C GLU A 7 -0.05 -10.49 15.53
N VAL A 8 -0.75 -10.23 14.43
CA VAL A 8 -0.19 -9.59 13.23
C VAL A 8 -0.68 -8.15 13.07
N ALA A 9 -1.94 -7.86 13.43
CA ALA A 9 -2.58 -6.57 13.22
C ALA A 9 -1.89 -5.41 13.95
N HIS A 10 -1.92 -4.25 13.29
CA HIS A 10 -1.50 -2.96 13.84
C HIS A 10 -2.66 -2.28 14.57
N ILE A 11 -3.85 -2.29 13.99
CA ILE A 11 -5.06 -1.70 14.58
C ILE A 11 -6.25 -2.66 14.43
N ARG A 12 -7.17 -2.59 15.37
CA ARG A 12 -8.53 -3.12 15.26
C ARG A 12 -9.51 -1.99 15.09
N VAL A 13 -10.43 -2.16 14.15
CA VAL A 13 -11.50 -1.20 13.86
C VAL A 13 -12.83 -1.89 14.05
N ILE A 14 -13.67 -1.31 14.91
CA ILE A 14 -15.03 -1.77 15.15
C ILE A 14 -15.99 -0.64 14.74
N VAL A 15 -17.03 -0.98 14.00
CA VAL A 15 -18.16 -0.07 13.75
C VAL A 15 -19.38 -0.66 14.44
N VAL A 16 -20.03 0.13 15.30
CA VAL A 16 -21.32 -0.25 15.91
C VAL A 16 -22.29 0.91 15.76
N LYS A 17 -23.42 0.67 15.09
CA LYS A 17 -24.47 1.68 14.86
C LYS A 17 -23.92 2.97 14.25
N GLY A 18 -22.97 2.84 13.32
CA GLY A 18 -22.31 3.96 12.65
C GLY A 18 -21.24 4.69 13.47
N VAL A 19 -20.93 4.24 14.67
CA VAL A 19 -19.84 4.79 15.50
C VAL A 19 -18.58 3.96 15.33
N LEU A 20 -17.48 4.64 15.00
CA LEU A 20 -16.16 4.03 14.82
C LEU A 20 -15.41 3.95 16.15
N TYR A 21 -14.91 2.77 16.49
CA TYR A 21 -14.02 2.49 17.61
C TYR A 21 -12.72 1.91 17.08
N VAL A 22 -11.60 2.32 17.69
CA VAL A 22 -10.27 1.89 17.26
C VAL A 22 -9.46 1.48 18.48
N GLU A 23 -8.85 0.30 18.41
CA GLU A 23 -7.83 -0.16 19.35
C GLU A 23 -6.50 -0.28 18.61
N LYS A 24 -5.44 0.34 19.13
CA LYS A 24 -4.09 0.22 18.55
C LYS A 24 -3.35 -0.92 19.25
N TYR A 25 -2.85 -1.89 18.48
CA TYR A 25 -2.03 -2.99 18.99
C TYR A 25 -0.55 -2.75 18.81
N LYS A 26 -0.15 -2.16 17.69
CA LYS A 26 1.25 -1.90 17.35
C LYS A 26 1.39 -0.55 16.68
N GLN A 27 2.61 0.00 16.74
CA GLN A 27 2.95 1.21 16.02
C GLN A 27 3.01 0.92 14.51
N ALA A 28 2.14 1.57 13.73
CA ALA A 28 2.24 1.54 12.28
C ALA A 28 3.42 2.39 11.80
N PHE A 29 3.95 2.05 10.62
CA PHE A 29 4.96 2.87 9.97
C PHE A 29 4.36 4.22 9.61
N GLN A 30 4.93 5.30 10.16
CA GLN A 30 4.45 6.67 9.99
C GLN A 30 2.94 6.79 10.28
N THR A 31 2.16 7.50 9.45
CA THR A 31 0.71 7.69 9.65
C THR A 31 -0.18 6.76 8.82
N ARG A 32 0.34 5.60 8.38
CA ARG A 32 -0.45 4.67 7.54
C ARG A 32 -1.75 4.21 8.20
N ASP A 33 -1.74 3.95 9.50
CA ASP A 33 -2.95 3.59 10.25
C ASP A 33 -3.99 4.73 10.20
N MET A 34 -3.56 5.97 10.37
CA MET A 34 -4.42 7.14 10.29
C MET A 34 -5.07 7.30 8.90
N VAL A 35 -4.33 7.01 7.83
CA VAL A 35 -4.89 7.08 6.46
C VAL A 35 -5.99 6.02 6.26
N THR A 36 -5.79 4.79 6.76
CA THR A 36 -6.83 3.75 6.76
C THR A 36 -8.08 4.22 7.52
N LEU A 37 -7.91 4.82 8.71
CA LEU A 37 -9.02 5.34 9.49
C LEU A 37 -9.77 6.46 8.75
N TRP A 38 -9.07 7.35 8.05
CA TRP A 38 -9.68 8.37 7.22
C TRP A 38 -10.57 7.79 6.12
N GLY A 39 -10.13 6.71 5.46
CA GLY A 39 -10.95 6.03 4.46
C GLY A 39 -12.24 5.44 5.04
N ILE A 40 -12.16 4.85 6.24
CA ILE A 40 -13.33 4.29 6.92
C ILE A 40 -14.28 5.40 7.40
N LEU A 41 -13.75 6.49 7.95
CA LEU A 41 -14.55 7.65 8.35
C LEU A 41 -15.26 8.28 7.16
N GLN A 42 -14.59 8.37 6.01
CA GLN A 42 -15.22 8.84 4.78
C GLN A 42 -16.35 7.92 4.33
N LEU A 43 -16.17 6.60 4.40
CA LEU A 43 -17.22 5.64 4.08
C LEU A 43 -18.46 5.82 4.97
N LEU A 44 -18.25 5.99 6.28
CA LEU A 44 -19.33 6.23 7.25
C LEU A 44 -20.07 7.55 6.97
N ALA A 45 -19.33 8.60 6.59
CA ALA A 45 -19.90 9.90 6.25
C ALA A 45 -20.71 9.89 4.93
N LEU A 46 -20.23 9.17 3.92
CA LEU A 46 -20.90 9.08 2.62
C LEU A 46 -22.13 8.15 2.64
N TYR A 47 -22.14 7.15 3.52
CA TYR A 47 -23.18 6.12 3.58
C TYR A 47 -23.78 5.95 4.99
N PRO A 48 -24.32 7.02 5.59
CA PRO A 48 -24.86 6.95 6.95
C PRO A 48 -26.01 5.95 7.04
N GLY A 49 -25.94 5.07 8.06
CA GLY A 49 -26.94 4.03 8.30
C GLY A 49 -26.93 2.86 7.32
N ARG A 50 -26.03 2.84 6.32
CA ARG A 50 -25.89 1.74 5.35
C ARG A 50 -24.70 0.83 5.62
N ILE A 51 -23.73 1.30 6.42
CA ILE A 51 -22.60 0.48 6.85
C ILE A 51 -23.05 -0.39 8.03
N PRO A 52 -22.95 -1.72 7.92
CA PRO A 52 -23.33 -2.63 8.99
C PRO A 52 -22.36 -2.51 10.18
N ASP A 53 -22.69 -3.18 11.28
CA ASP A 53 -21.73 -3.40 12.34
C ASP A 53 -20.58 -4.28 11.83
N LEU A 54 -19.35 -3.87 12.10
CA LEU A 54 -18.12 -4.48 11.56
C LEU A 54 -17.09 -4.67 12.67
N ASP A 55 -16.28 -5.72 12.56
CA ASP A 55 -15.11 -5.98 13.40
C ASP A 55 -13.96 -6.41 12.49
N MET A 56 -12.99 -5.52 12.30
CA MET A 56 -11.94 -5.61 11.29
C MET A 56 -10.56 -5.46 11.91
N MET A 57 -9.62 -6.23 11.40
CA MET A 57 -8.22 -6.24 11.82
C MET A 57 -7.36 -5.77 10.67
N PHE A 58 -6.55 -4.74 10.88
CA PHE A 58 -5.70 -4.16 9.84
C PHE A 58 -4.23 -4.40 10.13
N GLU A 59 -3.52 -4.90 9.13
CA GLU A 59 -2.06 -4.88 9.02
C GLU A 59 -1.69 -3.66 8.15
N CYS A 60 -0.66 -2.89 8.53
CA CYS A 60 -0.32 -1.61 7.89
C CYS A 60 1.10 -1.58 7.29
N GLY A 61 1.74 -2.75 7.17
CA GLY A 61 3.04 -2.97 6.57
C GLY A 61 2.98 -3.12 5.05
N ASP A 62 4.06 -3.62 4.48
CA ASP A 62 4.22 -3.80 3.03
C ASP A 62 4.07 -5.24 2.58
N LYS A 63 4.35 -6.21 3.47
CA LYS A 63 4.45 -7.64 3.12
C LYS A 63 3.24 -8.40 3.65
N PRO A 64 2.57 -9.22 2.81
CA PRO A 64 1.46 -10.06 3.28
C PRO A 64 1.85 -10.93 4.46
N VAL A 65 0.94 -11.12 5.42
CA VAL A 65 1.24 -11.82 6.68
C VAL A 65 0.48 -13.14 6.86
N ILE A 66 -0.63 -13.34 6.14
CA ILE A 66 -1.44 -14.56 6.26
C ILE A 66 -1.08 -15.55 5.14
N HIS A 67 0.08 -16.18 5.25
CA HIS A 67 0.57 -17.11 4.22
C HIS A 67 -0.22 -18.41 4.15
N LYS A 68 -0.64 -18.82 2.95
CA LYS A 68 -1.43 -20.05 2.71
C LYS A 68 -0.75 -21.31 3.25
N ARG A 69 0.57 -21.40 3.11
CA ARG A 69 1.37 -22.54 3.61
C ARG A 69 1.29 -22.77 5.12
N ALA A 70 0.93 -21.73 5.90
CA ALA A 70 0.80 -21.81 7.35
C ALA A 70 -0.64 -22.20 7.78
N HIS A 71 -1.57 -22.28 6.84
CA HIS A 71 -2.99 -22.50 7.11
C HIS A 71 -3.53 -23.67 6.28
N ASP A 72 -3.74 -24.80 6.94
CA ASP A 72 -4.42 -25.96 6.35
C ASP A 72 -5.94 -25.75 6.40
N THR A 73 -6.51 -25.26 5.29
CA THR A 73 -7.94 -24.97 5.19
C THR A 73 -8.82 -26.23 5.13
N THR A 74 -8.23 -27.42 5.05
CA THR A 74 -8.98 -28.69 5.07
C THR A 74 -9.32 -29.15 6.49
N LYS A 75 -8.64 -28.61 7.51
CA LYS A 75 -8.86 -28.97 8.91
C LYS A 75 -9.77 -27.95 9.61
N GLN A 76 -10.82 -28.44 10.26
CA GLN A 76 -11.66 -27.61 11.13
C GLN A 76 -10.79 -26.95 12.23
N GLY A 77 -10.99 -25.65 12.44
CA GLY A 77 -10.23 -24.85 13.41
C GLY A 77 -8.96 -24.17 12.86
N PHE A 78 -8.51 -24.53 11.65
CA PHE A 78 -7.30 -23.96 11.03
C PHE A 78 -7.57 -22.85 10.01
N ALA A 79 -8.83 -22.42 9.87
CA ALA A 79 -9.19 -21.32 8.98
C ALA A 79 -8.32 -20.07 9.29
N PRO A 80 -7.78 -19.41 8.25
CA PRO A 80 -6.96 -18.21 8.43
C PRO A 80 -7.79 -17.09 9.08
N PRO A 81 -7.20 -16.27 9.96
CA PRO A 81 -7.90 -15.09 10.46
C PRO A 81 -8.09 -14.06 9.32
N PRO A 82 -9.25 -13.39 9.25
CA PRO A 82 -9.44 -12.32 8.27
C PRO A 82 -8.61 -11.10 8.67
N VAL A 83 -7.71 -10.67 7.79
CA VAL A 83 -6.85 -9.50 7.99
C VAL A 83 -6.91 -8.64 6.75
N PHE A 84 -7.23 -7.36 6.96
CA PHE A 84 -7.16 -6.34 5.92
C PHE A 84 -5.74 -5.80 5.84
N HIS A 85 -5.22 -5.66 4.62
CA HIS A 85 -3.85 -5.23 4.38
C HIS A 85 -3.76 -4.51 3.02
N TYR A 86 -2.71 -3.73 2.81
CA TYR A 86 -2.52 -3.00 1.54
C TYR A 86 -2.06 -3.91 0.40
N CYS A 87 -1.33 -4.97 0.73
CA CYS A 87 -0.74 -5.90 -0.25
C CYS A 87 -1.25 -7.33 -0.04
N SER A 88 -1.38 -8.08 -1.12
CA SER A 88 -1.67 -9.52 -1.09
C SER A 88 -1.00 -10.18 -2.30
N ASP A 89 -0.83 -11.50 -2.25
CA ASP A 89 -0.30 -12.27 -3.37
C ASP A 89 -1.03 -13.62 -3.51
N GLU A 90 -0.68 -14.38 -4.55
CA GLU A 90 -1.28 -15.69 -4.80
C GLU A 90 -1.02 -16.73 -3.69
N TRP A 91 -0.07 -16.44 -2.78
CA TRP A 91 0.36 -17.27 -1.67
C TRP A 91 -0.12 -16.77 -0.31
N SER A 92 -0.99 -15.76 -0.26
CA SER A 92 -1.54 -15.21 0.99
C SER A 92 -3.08 -15.14 1.00
N TYR A 93 -3.65 -14.99 2.18
CA TYR A 93 -5.09 -14.81 2.42
C TYR A 93 -5.46 -13.39 2.88
N ASP A 94 -4.49 -12.46 2.90
CA ASP A 94 -4.71 -11.06 3.21
C ASP A 94 -5.79 -10.45 2.29
N ILE A 95 -6.74 -9.75 2.89
CA ILE A 95 -7.84 -9.07 2.21
C ILE A 95 -7.37 -7.69 1.82
N VAL A 96 -7.26 -7.42 0.53
CA VAL A 96 -6.77 -6.13 0.03
C VAL A 96 -7.70 -4.98 0.42
N PHE A 97 -7.11 -3.90 0.92
CA PHE A 97 -7.80 -2.65 1.25
C PHE A 97 -7.09 -1.47 0.57
N PRO A 98 -7.82 -0.43 0.12
CA PRO A 98 -7.22 0.76 -0.47
C PRO A 98 -6.13 1.37 0.43
N ASP A 99 -4.95 1.60 -0.14
CA ASP A 99 -3.80 2.13 0.58
C ASP A 99 -3.82 3.67 0.65
N TRP A 100 -2.73 4.23 1.21
CA TRP A 100 -2.54 5.66 1.33
C TRP A 100 -2.51 6.42 0.00
N SER A 101 -2.36 5.75 -1.15
CA SER A 101 -2.31 6.43 -2.45
C SER A 101 -3.62 7.16 -2.80
N PHE A 102 -4.75 6.73 -2.24
CA PHE A 102 -6.05 7.37 -2.48
C PHE A 102 -6.19 8.72 -1.75
N TRP A 103 -5.81 8.78 -0.48
CA TRP A 103 -5.94 9.99 0.34
C TRP A 103 -4.66 10.82 0.47
N GLY A 104 -3.54 10.29 -0.04
CA GLY A 104 -2.22 10.92 0.03
C GLY A 104 -1.41 10.44 1.23
N TRP A 105 -0.11 10.72 1.17
CA TRP A 105 0.86 10.40 2.22
C TRP A 105 1.81 11.60 2.42
N PRO A 106 1.51 12.49 3.40
CA PRO A 106 2.24 13.74 3.59
C PRO A 106 3.74 13.57 3.80
N GLU A 107 4.14 12.55 4.55
CA GLU A 107 5.54 12.24 4.88
C GLU A 107 6.38 11.96 3.64
N LEU A 108 5.76 11.40 2.59
CA LEU A 108 6.39 11.13 1.30
C LEU A 108 6.01 12.14 0.21
N LYS A 109 5.28 13.20 0.56
CA LYS A 109 4.75 14.22 -0.38
C LYS A 109 3.90 13.60 -1.50
N ILE A 110 3.22 12.49 -1.22
CA ILE A 110 2.27 11.87 -2.14
C ILE A 110 0.94 12.62 -2.00
N LYS A 111 0.48 13.21 -3.10
CA LYS A 111 -0.80 13.92 -3.15
C LYS A 111 -1.98 12.93 -3.14
N PRO A 112 -3.16 13.33 -2.65
CA PRO A 112 -4.39 12.56 -2.83
C PRO A 112 -4.64 12.22 -4.30
N TRP A 113 -5.21 11.04 -4.58
CA TRP A 113 -5.38 10.52 -5.93
C TRP A 113 -6.16 11.45 -6.86
N GLU A 114 -7.24 12.07 -6.38
CA GLU A 114 -8.05 12.98 -7.20
C GLU A 114 -7.25 14.19 -7.71
N ILE A 115 -6.31 14.70 -6.91
CA ILE A 115 -5.43 15.80 -7.31
C ILE A 115 -4.36 15.27 -8.26
N LEU A 116 -3.68 14.19 -7.88
CA LEU A 116 -2.59 13.61 -8.67
C LEU A 116 -3.07 13.18 -10.07
N LYS A 117 -4.25 12.56 -10.16
CA LYS A 117 -4.85 12.12 -11.42
C LYS A 117 -5.04 13.29 -12.39
N LYS A 118 -5.53 14.43 -11.91
CA LYS A 118 -5.73 15.62 -12.73
C LYS A 118 -4.40 16.17 -13.25
N GLU A 119 -3.40 16.30 -12.39
CA GLU A 119 -2.07 16.77 -12.78
C GLU A 119 -1.39 15.82 -13.79
N LEU A 120 -1.55 14.50 -13.60
CA LEU A 120 -1.06 13.50 -14.55
C LEU A 120 -1.74 13.63 -15.91
N GLN A 121 -3.06 13.87 -15.92
CA GLN A 121 -3.80 14.07 -17.16
C GLN A 121 -3.37 15.34 -17.90
N GLU A 122 -3.26 16.47 -17.19
CA GLU A 122 -2.79 17.73 -17.76
C GLU A 122 -1.37 17.60 -18.34
N SER A 123 -0.47 16.92 -17.64
CA SER A 123 0.89 16.64 -18.11
C SER A 123 0.90 15.72 -19.34
N ASN A 124 0.03 14.71 -19.35
CA ASN A 124 -0.10 13.79 -20.48
C ASN A 124 -0.64 14.48 -21.74
N ASP A 125 -1.57 15.41 -21.57
CA ASP A 125 -2.18 16.17 -22.68
C ASP A 125 -1.23 17.25 -23.24
N ALA A 126 -0.26 17.71 -22.43
CA ALA A 126 0.73 18.70 -22.84
C ALA A 126 1.82 18.16 -23.79
N MET A 127 2.02 16.84 -23.85
CA MET A 127 3.07 16.23 -24.67
C MET A 127 2.58 14.95 -25.36
N LYS A 128 2.58 14.98 -26.69
CA LYS A 128 2.25 13.81 -27.52
C LYS A 128 3.27 12.70 -27.31
N TRP A 129 2.86 11.47 -27.64
CA TRP A 129 3.71 10.30 -27.46
C TRP A 129 5.03 10.41 -28.24
N GLU A 130 4.96 10.89 -29.50
CA GLU A 130 6.09 11.00 -30.41
C GLU A 130 7.10 12.06 -29.98
N ASP A 131 6.67 13.03 -29.18
CA ASP A 131 7.50 14.12 -28.66
C ASP A 131 8.20 13.75 -27.34
N ARG A 132 7.94 12.55 -26.78
CA ARG A 132 8.58 12.09 -25.52
C ARG A 132 10.01 11.63 -25.76
N GLU A 133 10.88 11.96 -24.82
CA GLU A 133 12.24 11.45 -24.79
C GLU A 133 12.24 9.91 -24.83
N PRO A 134 12.95 9.28 -25.79
CA PRO A 134 12.89 7.84 -26.04
C PRO A 134 13.77 7.05 -25.05
N TYR A 135 13.69 7.39 -23.77
CA TYR A 135 14.45 6.77 -22.69
C TYR A 135 13.55 5.96 -21.76
N ALA A 136 14.02 4.77 -21.39
CA ALA A 136 13.48 4.06 -20.23
C ALA A 136 13.88 4.84 -18.96
N TYR A 137 12.89 5.46 -18.29
CA TYR A 137 13.13 6.26 -17.10
C TYR A 137 12.71 5.53 -15.83
N TRP A 138 13.55 5.55 -14.80
CA TRP A 138 13.17 5.09 -13.47
C TRP A 138 13.86 5.92 -12.39
N LYS A 139 13.12 6.25 -11.33
CA LYS A 139 13.66 6.95 -10.15
C LYS A 139 13.06 6.38 -8.88
N GLY A 140 13.91 5.95 -7.94
CA GLY A 140 13.46 5.38 -6.66
C GLY A 140 14.61 4.81 -5.84
N ASN A 141 14.31 4.19 -4.70
CA ASN A 141 15.31 3.50 -3.88
C ASN A 141 15.73 2.19 -4.58
N THR A 142 16.98 2.17 -5.05
CA THR A 142 17.58 1.07 -5.83
C THR A 142 17.91 -0.17 -5.02
N LYS A 143 17.93 -0.06 -3.68
CA LYS A 143 18.31 -1.15 -2.77
C LYS A 143 17.12 -2.05 -2.39
N LEU A 144 15.89 -1.60 -2.64
CA LEU A 144 14.69 -2.33 -2.27
C LEU A 144 14.30 -3.36 -3.34
N GLY A 145 14.00 -4.58 -2.91
CA GLY A 145 13.60 -5.67 -3.81
C GLY A 145 14.76 -6.23 -4.63
N ILE A 146 14.56 -7.44 -5.16
CA ILE A 146 15.64 -8.20 -5.80
C ILE A 146 16.02 -7.68 -7.19
N ALA A 147 15.09 -7.05 -7.92
CA ALA A 147 15.30 -6.65 -9.31
C ALA A 147 15.91 -5.25 -9.47
N ARG A 148 15.76 -4.36 -8.48
CA ARG A 148 16.21 -2.96 -8.59
C ARG A 148 17.73 -2.81 -8.68
N PRO A 149 18.55 -3.59 -7.93
CA PRO A 149 19.99 -3.56 -8.12
C PRO A 149 20.43 -3.97 -9.52
N ASP A 150 19.72 -4.91 -10.15
CA ASP A 150 19.98 -5.32 -11.53
C ASP A 150 19.55 -4.25 -12.54
N LEU A 151 18.43 -3.56 -12.29
CA LEU A 151 17.98 -2.43 -13.13
C LEU A 151 19.02 -1.31 -13.21
N VAL A 152 19.75 -1.03 -12.12
CA VAL A 152 20.81 -0.01 -12.10
C VAL A 152 21.96 -0.35 -13.06
N LYS A 153 22.22 -1.63 -13.32
CA LYS A 153 23.26 -2.06 -14.27
C LYS A 153 22.95 -1.66 -15.72
N CYS A 154 21.69 -1.30 -16.02
CA CYS A 154 21.28 -0.80 -17.33
C CYS A 154 21.60 0.69 -17.54
N ASN A 155 22.06 1.42 -16.53
CA ASN A 155 22.40 2.83 -16.68
C ASN A 155 23.60 3.03 -17.62
N VAL A 156 23.74 4.25 -18.17
CA VAL A 156 24.83 4.57 -19.10
C VAL A 156 26.20 4.30 -18.48
N SER A 157 27.08 3.68 -19.27
CA SER A 157 28.47 3.39 -18.91
C SER A 157 29.41 3.79 -20.04
N ALA A 158 30.72 3.83 -19.76
CA ALA A 158 31.73 4.10 -20.80
C ALA A 158 31.73 3.06 -21.94
N LYS A 159 31.11 1.89 -21.74
CA LYS A 159 31.09 0.77 -22.70
C LYS A 159 29.78 0.63 -23.45
N GLN A 160 28.66 1.06 -22.85
CA GLN A 160 27.31 0.81 -23.35
C GLN A 160 26.32 1.85 -22.82
N ASP A 161 25.45 2.37 -23.70
CA ASP A 161 24.22 3.07 -23.35
C ASP A 161 23.02 2.19 -23.76
N TRP A 162 22.11 1.91 -22.81
CA TRP A 162 20.88 1.13 -23.05
C TRP A 162 19.66 2.03 -23.30
N ASN A 163 19.85 3.33 -23.50
CA ASN A 163 18.79 4.34 -23.48
C ASN A 163 17.96 4.29 -22.18
N ALA A 164 18.58 3.90 -21.06
CA ALA A 164 17.97 3.89 -19.75
C ALA A 164 18.53 5.02 -18.89
N ARG A 165 17.67 5.67 -18.11
CA ARG A 165 17.98 6.77 -17.19
C ARG A 165 17.45 6.40 -15.81
N ILE A 166 18.32 5.76 -15.03
CA ILE A 166 17.99 5.17 -13.73
C ILE A 166 18.61 6.02 -12.62
N TYR A 167 17.78 6.58 -11.75
CA TYR A 167 18.21 7.49 -10.68
C TYR A 167 17.90 6.92 -9.31
N ASP A 168 18.92 6.77 -8.48
CA ASP A 168 18.72 6.39 -7.08
C ASP A 168 18.21 7.59 -6.27
N VAL A 169 17.18 7.34 -5.47
CA VAL A 169 16.77 8.27 -4.42
C VAL A 169 17.44 7.79 -3.14
N VAL A 170 18.55 8.43 -2.77
CA VAL A 170 19.26 8.14 -1.51
C VAL A 170 18.36 8.57 -0.35
N THR A 171 17.62 7.61 0.19
CA THR A 171 16.75 7.83 1.33
C THR A 171 17.53 7.59 2.61
N ASN A 172 18.20 8.63 3.12
CA ASN A 172 18.70 8.60 4.50
C ASN A 172 17.54 8.63 5.54
N GLU A 173 16.29 8.81 5.11
CA GLU A 173 15.12 9.00 5.98
C GLU A 173 13.90 8.11 5.65
N ILE A 174 13.96 7.27 4.61
CA ILE A 174 12.86 6.38 4.24
C ILE A 174 13.40 4.95 4.23
N VAL A 175 13.29 4.31 5.39
CA VAL A 175 13.44 2.86 5.54
C VAL A 175 12.05 2.27 5.30
N LEU A 176 11.86 1.64 4.14
CA LEU A 176 10.78 0.67 3.91
C LEU A 176 11.37 -0.73 4.10
#